data_AF-A0A966MW31-F1
#
_entry.id   AF-A0A966MW31-F1
#
_cell.length_a   1.000
_cell.length_b   1.000
_cell.length_c   1.000
_cell.angle_alpha   90.00
_cell.angle_beta   90.00
_cell.angle_gamma   90.00
#
_symmetry.space_group_name_H-M   'P 1'
#
loop_
_entity.id
_entity.type
_entity.pdbx_description
1 polymer ?
#
loop_
_entity_poly.entity_id
_entity_poly.type
_entity_poly.pdbx_seq_one_letter_code
_entity_poly.pdbx_strand_id
1 'polypeptide(L)'
;KLSDYDGSVLAVSDFMRTVQDQISPWVPQGFTSLGTDGFGLSDTRGALRRHFKIDAESITVGVLAQLANEGKLSVGKVQEAVEKYRLNDVTAADPGNTEGTG
;
A
#
# COMPACT_ATOMS: atom_id res chain seq x y z
N LYS A 1 -18.00 -14.27 6.42
CA LYS A 1 -18.61 -13.67 5.22
C LYS A 1 -18.22 -12.20 5.25
N LEU A 2 -17.70 -11.60 4.18
CA LEU A 2 -17.27 -10.19 4.21
C LEU A 2 -18.46 -9.21 4.18
N SER A 3 -19.68 -9.72 4.12
CA SER A 3 -20.93 -8.94 4.04
C SER A 3 -21.24 -8.08 5.26
N ASP A 4 -20.57 -8.31 6.40
CA ASP A 4 -20.92 -7.68 7.67
C ASP A 4 -19.91 -6.56 8.05
N TYR A 5 -19.06 -6.14 7.10
CA TYR A 5 -18.06 -5.09 7.27
C TYR A 5 -18.36 -3.89 6.35
N ASP A 6 -18.48 -2.69 6.95
CA ASP A 6 -18.82 -1.44 6.28
C ASP A 6 -17.61 -0.57 5.87
N GLY A 7 -16.40 -1.11 5.97
CA GLY A 7 -15.19 -0.41 5.58
C GLY A 7 -14.73 -0.75 4.17
N SER A 8 -14.16 0.22 3.49
CA SER A 8 -13.37 -0.02 2.29
C SER A 8 -12.24 -1.01 2.52
N VAL A 9 -11.85 -1.69 1.44
CA VAL A 9 -10.81 -2.71 1.40
C VAL A 9 -9.59 -2.16 0.65
N LEU A 10 -8.41 -2.36 1.24
CA LEU A 10 -7.12 -2.13 0.60
C LEU A 10 -6.35 -3.46 0.56
N ALA A 11 -6.17 -4.03 -0.62
CA ALA A 11 -5.45 -5.28 -0.84
C ALA A 11 -3.98 -5.02 -1.19
N VAL A 12 -3.05 -5.79 -0.63
CA VAL A 12 -1.60 -5.59 -0.82
C VAL A 12 -0.95 -6.92 -1.14
N SER A 13 -0.03 -6.94 -2.10
CA SER A 13 0.70 -8.15 -2.50
C SER A 13 2.11 -7.80 -3.00
N ASP A 14 3.01 -8.79 -2.94
CA ASP A 14 4.33 -8.76 -3.59
C ASP A 14 4.23 -9.10 -5.11
N PHE A 15 3.01 -9.20 -5.65
CA PHE A 15 2.72 -9.32 -7.08
C PHE A 15 2.11 -8.02 -7.62
N MET A 16 2.01 -7.94 -8.95
CA MET A 16 1.27 -6.88 -9.64
C MET A 16 -0.17 -6.76 -9.12
N ARG A 17 -0.71 -5.55 -9.09
CA ARG A 17 -2.07 -5.27 -8.60
C ARG A 17 -3.15 -6.11 -9.27
N THR A 18 -2.92 -6.45 -10.54
CA THR A 18 -3.82 -7.28 -11.35
C THR A 18 -4.16 -8.62 -10.70
N VAL A 19 -3.30 -9.18 -9.85
CA VAL A 19 -3.59 -10.42 -9.13
C VAL A 19 -4.69 -10.20 -8.09
N GLN A 20 -4.58 -9.14 -7.27
CA GLN A 20 -5.61 -8.77 -6.28
C GLN A 20 -6.90 -8.30 -6.96
N ASP A 21 -6.78 -7.60 -8.08
CA ASP A 21 -7.93 -7.08 -8.82
C ASP A 21 -8.83 -8.21 -9.36
N GLN A 22 -8.30 -9.43 -9.53
CA GLN A 22 -9.09 -10.60 -9.90
C GLN A 22 -10.17 -10.97 -8.90
N ILE A 23 -10.14 -10.49 -7.65
CA ILE A 23 -11.21 -10.76 -6.67
C ILE A 23 -12.12 -9.56 -6.41
N SER A 24 -11.78 -8.38 -6.96
CA SER A 24 -12.52 -7.13 -6.75
C SER A 24 -14.03 -7.24 -7.04
N PRO A 25 -14.48 -7.91 -8.12
CA PRO A 25 -15.92 -8.07 -8.40
C PRO A 25 -16.72 -8.83 -7.34
N TRP A 26 -16.05 -9.61 -6.48
CA TRP A 26 -16.68 -10.38 -5.39
C TRP A 26 -16.58 -9.68 -4.03
N VAL A 27 -15.97 -8.50 -3.97
CA VAL A 27 -15.87 -7.67 -2.77
C VAL A 27 -16.95 -6.58 -2.86
N PRO A 28 -17.97 -6.60 -1.99
CA PRO A 28 -19.08 -5.64 -2.08
C PRO A 28 -18.70 -4.22 -1.62
N GLN A 29 -17.59 -4.06 -0.90
CA GLN A 29 -17.07 -2.77 -0.45
C GLN A 29 -16.20 -2.08 -1.52
N GLY A 30 -15.85 -0.81 -1.31
CA GLY A 30 -14.85 -0.14 -2.14
C GLY A 30 -13.52 -0.89 -2.07
N PHE A 31 -12.86 -1.11 -3.22
CA PHE A 31 -11.65 -1.93 -3.32
C PHE A 31 -10.51 -1.15 -3.99
N THR A 32 -9.38 -1.06 -3.29
CA THR A 32 -8.12 -0.52 -3.81
C THR A 32 -7.04 -1.58 -3.68
N SER A 33 -6.14 -1.69 -4.65
CA SER A 33 -4.99 -2.61 -4.59
C SER A 33 -3.66 -1.85 -4.65
N LEU A 34 -2.68 -2.36 -3.89
CA LEU A 34 -1.26 -2.01 -3.97
C LEU A 34 -0.50 -3.25 -4.38
N GLY A 35 0.47 -3.10 -5.27
CA GLY A 35 1.22 -4.22 -5.83
C GLY A 35 2.49 -3.73 -6.50
N THR A 36 3.33 -4.68 -6.91
CA THR A 36 4.66 -4.41 -7.46
C THR A 36 4.60 -4.30 -8.99
N ASP A 37 3.82 -3.35 -9.50
CA ASP A 37 3.74 -3.11 -10.94
C ASP A 37 5.03 -2.48 -11.48
N GLY A 38 5.50 -2.97 -12.63
CA GLY A 38 6.70 -2.48 -13.30
C GLY A 38 7.90 -3.42 -13.18
N PHE A 39 9.08 -2.90 -13.53
CA PHE A 39 10.32 -3.66 -13.48
C PHE A 39 10.92 -3.69 -12.08
N GLY A 40 11.50 -4.83 -11.72
CA GLY A 40 12.28 -4.97 -10.49
C GLY A 40 13.57 -4.13 -10.51
N LEU A 41 14.07 -3.84 -9.32
CA LEU A 41 15.34 -3.17 -9.08
C LEU A 41 16.23 -4.11 -8.26
N SER A 42 17.54 -3.87 -8.24
CA SER A 42 18.45 -4.52 -7.28
C SER A 42 18.71 -3.58 -6.11
N ASP A 43 18.05 -3.81 -4.99
CA ASP A 43 18.19 -3.04 -3.74
C ASP A 43 17.78 -3.92 -2.54
N THR A 44 17.86 -3.37 -1.33
CA THR A 44 17.37 -3.98 -0.09
C THR A 44 15.85 -4.22 -0.14
N ARG A 45 15.36 -5.22 0.61
CA ARG A 45 13.93 -5.56 0.65
C ARG A 45 13.07 -4.36 1.08
N GLY A 46 13.55 -3.59 2.05
CA GLY A 46 12.93 -2.36 2.51
C GLY A 46 12.78 -1.32 1.41
N ALA A 47 13.88 -0.98 0.75
CA ALA A 47 13.89 -0.01 -0.35
C ALA A 47 12.99 -0.45 -1.52
N LEU A 48 13.00 -1.75 -1.87
CA LEU A 48 12.12 -2.29 -2.91
C LEU A 48 10.64 -2.17 -2.55
N ARG A 49 10.25 -2.51 -1.31
CA ARG A 49 8.86 -2.36 -0.86
C ARG A 49 8.41 -0.90 -0.86
N ARG A 50 9.29 0.02 -0.45
CA ARG A 50 9.02 1.47 -0.53
C ARG A 50 8.97 1.99 -1.96
N HIS A 51 9.76 1.44 -2.87
CA HIS A 51 9.69 1.76 -4.29
C HIS A 51 8.30 1.43 -4.85
N PHE A 52 7.84 0.20 -4.61
CA PHE A 52 6.53 -0.28 -5.06
C PHE A 52 5.34 0.19 -4.20
N LYS A 53 5.60 0.96 -3.14
CA LYS A 53 4.58 1.48 -2.21
C LYS A 53 3.78 0.38 -1.49
N ILE A 54 4.45 -0.70 -1.09
CA ILE A 54 3.85 -1.83 -0.38
C ILE A 54 4.42 -2.04 1.03
N ASP A 55 5.19 -1.09 1.57
CA ASP A 55 5.63 -1.08 2.96
C ASP A 55 4.54 -0.50 3.89
N ALA A 56 4.72 -0.65 5.21
CA ALA A 56 3.72 -0.32 6.22
C ALA A 56 3.27 1.15 6.15
N GLU A 57 4.20 2.07 5.91
CA GLU A 57 3.94 3.48 5.75
C GLU A 57 3.11 3.78 4.50
N SER A 58 3.43 3.13 3.37
CA SER A 58 2.64 3.26 2.13
C SER A 58 1.24 2.70 2.29
N ILE A 59 1.09 1.57 2.98
CA ILE A 59 -0.22 0.99 3.31
C ILE A 59 -1.03 1.95 4.16
N THR A 60 -0.41 2.55 5.18
CA THR A 60 -1.06 3.54 6.06
C THR A 60 -1.58 4.72 5.26
N VAL A 61 -0.76 5.29 4.37
CA VAL A 61 -1.19 6.41 3.52
C VAL A 61 -2.24 5.98 2.50
N GLY A 62 -2.17 4.76 1.96
CA GLY A 62 -3.20 4.22 1.08
C GLY A 62 -4.57 4.16 1.77
N VAL A 63 -4.62 3.70 3.02
CA VAL A 63 -5.85 3.68 3.83
C VAL A 63 -6.35 5.11 4.12
N LEU A 64 -5.46 6.02 4.50
CA LEU A 64 -5.83 7.42 4.73
C LEU A 64 -6.36 8.09 3.44
N ALA A 65 -5.76 7.81 2.29
CA ALA A 65 -6.23 8.33 1.01
C ALA A 65 -7.62 7.79 0.67
N GLN A 66 -7.88 6.50 0.92
CA GLN A 66 -9.17 5.87 0.70
C GLN A 66 -10.27 6.48 1.58
N LEU A 67 -9.98 6.65 2.87
CA LEU A 67 -10.90 7.28 3.81
C LEU A 67 -11.12 8.79 3.48
N ALA A 68 -10.12 9.47 2.90
CA ALA A 68 -10.28 10.85 2.42
C ALA A 68 -11.20 10.93 1.19
N ASN A 69 -11.08 9.98 0.26
CA ASN A 69 -11.96 9.87 -0.91
C ASN A 69 -13.43 9.60 -0.51
N GLU A 70 -13.64 8.93 0.62
CA GLU A 70 -14.97 8.74 1.23
C GLU A 70 -15.47 9.96 2.02
N GLY A 71 -14.67 11.03 2.13
CA GLY A 71 -14.99 12.21 2.92
C GLY A 71 -14.90 12.01 4.44
N LYS A 72 -14.32 10.91 4.92
CA LYS A 72 -14.17 10.59 6.35
C LYS A 72 -12.98 11.30 7.02
N LEU A 73 -12.04 11.82 6.23
CA LEU A 73 -11.00 12.74 6.72
C LEU A 73 -10.63 13.79 5.65
N SER A 74 -9.89 14.82 6.05
CA SER A 74 -9.38 15.83 5.14
C SER A 74 -8.15 15.34 4.36
N VAL A 75 -8.03 15.78 3.12
CA VAL A 75 -6.84 15.54 2.28
C VAL A 75 -5.55 16.05 2.95
N GLY A 76 -5.64 17.10 3.76
CA GLY A 76 -4.50 17.63 4.52
C GLY A 76 -3.89 16.61 5.49
N LYS A 77 -4.70 15.72 6.07
CA LYS A 77 -4.19 14.63 6.94
C LYS A 77 -3.45 13.55 6.15
N VAL A 78 -3.82 13.33 4.89
CA VAL A 78 -3.07 12.45 3.98
C VAL A 78 -1.73 13.07 3.64
N GLN A 79 -1.69 14.36 3.32
CA GLN A 79 -0.46 15.10 3.02
C GLN A 79 0.51 15.09 4.22
N GLU A 80 0.01 15.35 5.42
CA GLU A 80 0.79 15.27 6.67
C GLU A 80 1.44 13.88 6.83
N ALA A 81 0.71 12.80 6.53
CA ALA A 81 1.26 11.44 6.61
C ALA A 81 2.31 11.15 5.53
N VAL A 82 2.08 11.62 4.29
CA VAL A 82 3.06 11.49 3.18
C VAL A 82 4.39 12.15 3.55
N GLU A 83 4.33 13.36 4.12
CA GLU A 83 5.51 14.10 4.56
C GLU A 83 6.18 13.44 5.76
N LYS A 84 5.40 13.07 6.78
CA LYS A 84 5.88 12.41 8.00
C LYS A 84 6.66 11.13 7.68
N TYR A 85 6.14 10.29 6.78
CA TYR A 85 6.76 9.02 6.42
C TYR A 85 7.76 9.10 5.27
N ARG A 86 7.97 10.31 4.71
CA ARG A 86 8.88 10.55 3.59
C ARG A 86 8.64 9.56 2.46
N LEU A 87 7.39 9.44 2.04
CA LEU A 87 6.94 8.37 1.16
C LEU A 87 7.62 8.36 -0.22
N ASN A 88 8.18 9.49 -0.64
CA ASN A 88 8.94 9.63 -1.88
C ASN A 88 10.44 9.30 -1.75
N ASP A 89 10.91 9.03 -0.54
CA ASP A 89 12.28 8.67 -0.24
C ASP A 89 12.37 7.16 0.03
N VAL A 90 13.06 6.44 -0.85
CA VAL A 90 13.29 4.99 -0.72
C VAL A 90 14.26 4.64 0.41
N THR A 91 15.14 5.58 0.77
CA THR A 91 16.15 5.40 1.82
C THR A 91 15.58 5.57 3.23
N ALA A 92 14.38 6.16 3.33
CA ALA A 92 13.66 6.31 4.59
C ALA A 92 12.99 5.01 5.06
N ALA A 93 12.96 3.97 4.22
CA ALA A 93 12.46 2.66 4.60
C ALA A 93 13.51 1.88 5.40
N ASP A 94 13.08 1.18 6.45
CA ASP A 94 13.93 0.20 7.12
C ASP A 94 14.38 -0.84 6.08
N PRO A 95 15.70 -1.03 5.84
CA PRO A 95 16.20 -1.99 4.86
C PRO A 95 15.66 -3.41 5.09
N GLY A 96 15.20 -3.71 6.31
CA GLY A 96 14.71 -5.01 6.71
C GLY A 96 15.84 -6.03 6.82
N ASN A 97 15.52 -7.29 7.14
CA ASN A 97 16.54 -8.33 7.14
C ASN A 97 17.05 -8.55 5.71
N THR A 98 18.30 -8.17 5.46
CA THR A 98 19.00 -8.32 4.17
C THR A 98 19.47 -9.75 3.90
N GLU A 99 19.26 -10.66 4.85
CA GLU A 99 19.65 -12.05 4.70
C GLU A 99 18.65 -12.82 3.83
N GLY A 100 19.02 -13.00 2.57
CA GLY A 100 18.53 -14.10 1.76
C GLY A 100 19.10 -15.41 2.28
N THR A 101 18.54 -15.95 3.38
CA THR A 101 18.71 -17.37 3.71
C THR A 101 17.57 -18.13 3.04
N GLY A 102 17.85 -18.58 1.82
CA GLY A 102 17.20 -19.76 1.25
C GLY A 102 17.79 -21.04 1.84
#